data_AF-A0A955S034-F1
#
_entry.id   AF-A0A955S034-F1
#
_cell.length_a   1.000
_cell.length_b   1.000
_cell.length_c   1.000
_cell.angle_alpha   90.00
_cell.angle_beta   90.00
_cell.angle_gamma   90.00
#
_symmetry.space_group_name_H-M   'P 1'
#
loop_
_entity.id
_entity.type
_entity.pdbx_description
1 polymer ?
#
loop_
_entity_poly.entity_id
_entity_poly.type
_entity_poly.pdbx_seq_one_letter_code
_entity_poly.pdbx_strand_id
1 'polypeptide(L)'
;MRNLLNILISVCVSLSMVISPVYAQVVSLQASLVMTLPAAGELISVTPAFQPAMMQGMSLYPDDPLKFDFMIHPGQVVLDDQAYEQESLKLIKYFLASLTTPEDHMWVNLSPYESDRIIANDFGNTTMGRDLLAQDYMLKQLSASLTHPDSPIGELFWERVYDKALEKLNITDIPVNTFNKIWIIPEY
;
A
#
# COMPACT_ATOMS: atom_id res chain seq x y z
N MET A 1 55.49 -0.49 16.03
CA MET A 1 54.14 -1.09 16.13
C MET A 1 53.02 -0.06 16.08
N ARG A 2 53.02 0.99 16.92
CA ARG A 2 51.94 1.99 16.97
C ARG A 2 51.63 2.68 15.63
N ASN A 3 52.66 2.98 14.84
CA ASN A 3 52.46 3.63 13.53
C ASN A 3 51.89 2.69 12.46
N LEU A 4 52.20 1.39 12.53
CA LEU A 4 51.64 0.40 11.60
C LEU A 4 50.15 0.16 11.89
N LEU A 5 49.79 0.12 13.18
CA LEU A 5 48.40 -0.02 13.62
C LEU A 5 47.56 1.17 13.17
N ASN A 6 48.08 2.40 13.30
CA ASN A 6 47.37 3.61 12.87
C ASN A 6 47.17 3.66 11.35
N ILE A 7 48.16 3.19 10.57
CA ILE A 7 48.02 3.09 9.11
C ILE A 7 46.97 2.04 8.75
N LEU A 8 46.97 0.87 9.40
CA LEU A 8 45.98 -0.18 9.14
C LEU A 8 44.56 0.29 9.45
N ILE A 9 44.36 0.99 10.57
CA ILE A 9 43.05 1.56 10.95
C ILE A 9 42.61 2.61 9.92
N SER A 10 43.51 3.49 9.50
CA SER A 10 43.19 4.54 8.52
C SER A 10 42.81 3.94 7.15
N VAL A 11 43.53 2.90 6.72
CA VAL A 11 43.20 2.17 5.48
C VAL A 11 41.84 1.49 5.60
N CYS A 12 41.55 0.79 6.69
CA CYS A 12 40.23 0.14 6.88
C CYS A 12 39.07 1.14 6.89
N VAL A 13 39.24 2.31 7.51
CA VAL A 13 38.20 3.37 7.53
C VAL A 13 38.02 4.02 6.16
N SER A 14 39.11 4.23 5.41
CA SER A 14 39.01 4.77 4.06
C SER A 14 38.40 3.77 3.07
N LEU A 15 38.64 2.47 3.24
CA LEU A 15 38.10 1.42 2.38
C LEU A 15 36.60 1.18 2.62
N SER A 16 36.11 1.39 3.84
CA SER A 16 34.68 1.31 4.15
C SER A 16 33.86 2.49 3.61
N MET A 17 34.49 3.61 3.26
CA MET A 17 33.81 4.77 2.65
C MET A 17 33.64 4.67 1.12
N VAL A 18 34.38 3.76 0.45
CA VAL A 18 34.26 3.55 -1.01
C VAL A 18 33.16 2.55 -1.35
N ILE A 19 32.80 1.67 -0.40
CA ILE A 19 31.65 0.79 -0.52
C ILE A 19 30.42 1.60 -0.13
N SER A 20 29.77 2.20 -1.13
CA SER A 20 28.48 2.87 -0.92
C SER A 20 27.54 1.92 -0.16
N PRO A 21 26.90 2.35 0.94
CA PRO A 21 26.10 1.46 1.76
C PRO A 21 24.76 1.22 1.08
N VAL A 22 24.75 0.40 0.02
CA VAL A 22 23.52 -0.09 -0.62
C VAL A 22 22.66 -0.84 0.41
N TYR A 23 23.29 -1.41 1.45
CA TYR A 23 22.59 -2.09 2.54
C TYR A 23 21.94 -1.14 3.58
N ALA A 24 22.32 0.14 3.66
CA ALA A 24 21.72 1.08 4.61
C ALA A 24 20.39 1.66 4.11
N GLN A 25 20.17 1.67 2.79
CA GLN A 25 18.88 2.08 2.20
C GLN A 25 17.79 1.01 2.31
N VAL A 26 18.15 -0.23 2.68
CA VAL A 26 17.17 -1.29 2.94
C VAL A 26 16.65 -1.23 4.39
N VAL A 27 17.36 -0.53 5.29
CA VAL A 27 17.04 -0.46 6.73
C VAL A 27 16.09 0.70 7.06
N SER A 28 15.89 1.68 6.18
CA SER A 28 14.88 2.73 6.37
C SER A 28 13.45 2.29 6.03
N LEU A 29 13.21 1.01 5.72
CA LEU A 29 11.88 0.40 5.60
C LEU A 29 11.37 -0.15 6.94
N GLN A 30 12.15 -0.04 8.02
CA GLN A 30 11.82 -0.61 9.32
C GLN A 30 11.40 0.50 10.29
N ALA A 31 10.26 0.26 10.95
CA ALA A 31 9.69 1.03 12.06
C ALA A 31 8.72 2.19 11.75
N SER A 32 7.89 2.05 10.71
CA SER A 32 6.55 2.67 10.74
C SER A 32 5.59 1.84 9.89
N LEU A 33 4.66 1.13 10.54
CA LEU A 33 3.43 0.60 9.92
C LEU A 33 2.48 1.72 9.45
N VAL A 34 2.99 2.94 9.30
CA VAL A 34 2.30 4.07 8.71
C VAL A 34 2.47 3.89 7.21
N MET A 35 1.36 3.71 6.50
CA MET A 35 1.37 3.81 5.05
C MET A 35 1.86 5.22 4.68
N THR A 36 3.11 5.33 4.23
CA THR A 36 3.63 6.57 3.67
C THR A 36 3.00 6.75 2.30
N LEU A 37 2.07 7.69 2.20
CA LEU A 37 1.42 8.01 0.93
C LEU A 37 2.38 8.81 0.03
N PRO A 38 2.50 8.45 -1.26
CA PRO A 38 3.26 9.25 -2.22
C PRO A 38 2.60 10.62 -2.42
N ALA A 39 3.38 11.60 -2.87
CA ALA A 39 2.83 12.90 -3.20
C ALA A 39 1.83 12.79 -4.37
N ALA A 40 0.84 13.69 -4.41
CA ALA A 40 -0.14 13.68 -5.50
C ALA A 40 0.57 13.92 -6.85
N GLY A 41 0.31 13.04 -7.83
CA GLY A 41 0.95 13.07 -9.14
C GLY A 41 2.33 12.42 -9.20
N GLU A 42 2.86 11.91 -8.09
CA GLU A 42 4.07 11.08 -8.11
C GLU A 42 3.80 9.76 -8.83
N LEU A 43 4.66 9.42 -9.79
CA LEU A 43 4.56 8.15 -10.53
C LEU A 43 5.10 7.01 -9.67
N ILE A 44 4.28 5.97 -9.48
CA ILE A 44 4.61 4.78 -8.70
C ILE A 44 4.61 3.52 -9.58
N SER A 45 5.39 2.53 -9.14
CA SER A 45 5.56 1.26 -9.84
C SER A 45 4.83 0.13 -9.14
N VAL A 46 4.51 -0.94 -9.89
CA VAL A 46 4.03 -2.18 -9.31
C VAL A 46 5.08 -2.81 -8.41
N THR A 47 4.65 -3.38 -7.29
CA THR A 47 5.49 -4.19 -6.42
C THR A 47 5.39 -5.68 -6.82
N PRO A 48 6.38 -6.50 -6.47
CA PRO A 48 6.25 -7.95 -6.59
C PRO A 48 5.03 -8.47 -5.81
N ALA A 49 4.47 -9.58 -6.29
CA ALA A 49 3.41 -10.27 -5.56
C ALA A 49 3.92 -10.66 -4.15
N PHE A 50 3.08 -10.42 -3.16
CA PHE A 50 3.46 -10.51 -1.76
C PHE A 50 2.28 -10.99 -0.91
N GLN A 51 2.54 -11.87 0.05
CA GLN A 51 1.54 -12.34 1.01
C GLN A 51 1.69 -11.61 2.35
N PRO A 52 0.79 -10.68 2.70
CA PRO A 52 0.84 -9.97 3.97
C PRO A 52 0.49 -10.87 5.15
N ALA A 53 0.70 -10.34 6.36
CA ALA A 53 0.16 -10.96 7.55
C ALA A 53 -1.38 -11.01 7.46
N MET A 54 -1.97 -12.12 7.88
CA MET A 54 -3.42 -12.35 7.78
C MET A 54 -3.95 -12.96 9.06
N MET A 55 -5.12 -12.49 9.50
CA MET A 55 -5.88 -13.17 10.53
C MET A 55 -6.47 -14.46 9.97
N GLN A 56 -6.16 -15.60 10.59
CA GLN A 56 -6.65 -16.92 10.18
C GLN A 56 -7.86 -17.38 11.00
N GLY A 57 -7.97 -16.92 12.25
CA GLY A 57 -9.06 -17.34 13.11
C GLY A 57 -9.00 -16.72 14.50
N MET A 58 -9.99 -17.08 15.31
CA MET A 58 -10.14 -16.65 16.69
C MET A 58 -10.64 -17.82 17.55
N SER A 59 -10.05 -17.99 18.73
CA SER A 59 -10.55 -18.91 19.74
C SER A 59 -11.52 -18.21 20.67
N LEU A 60 -12.61 -18.89 21.00
CA LEU A 60 -13.64 -18.41 21.94
C LEU A 60 -13.63 -19.27 23.21
N TYR A 61 -13.81 -18.63 24.35
CA TYR A 61 -13.83 -19.27 25.66
C TYR A 61 -15.22 -19.14 26.30
N PRO A 62 -16.05 -20.19 26.33
CA PRO A 62 -17.43 -20.09 26.85
C PRO A 62 -17.51 -19.63 28.31
N ASP A 63 -16.53 -20.03 29.13
CA ASP A 63 -16.46 -19.67 30.55
C ASP A 63 -15.95 -18.24 30.79
N ASP A 64 -15.34 -17.60 29.77
CA ASP A 64 -14.88 -16.21 29.80
C ASP A 64 -15.13 -15.54 28.42
N PRO A 65 -16.37 -15.09 28.14
CA PRO A 65 -16.77 -14.65 26.80
C PRO A 65 -16.07 -13.40 26.27
N LEU A 66 -15.34 -12.67 27.12
CA LEU A 66 -14.58 -11.48 26.72
C LEU A 66 -13.10 -11.79 26.47
N LYS A 67 -12.68 -13.04 26.68
CA LYS A 67 -11.35 -13.51 26.32
C LYS A 67 -11.35 -14.00 24.88
N PHE A 68 -10.45 -13.46 24.08
CA PHE A 68 -10.24 -13.81 22.68
C PHE A 68 -8.76 -14.05 22.44
N ASP A 69 -8.43 -15.15 21.76
CA ASP A 69 -7.11 -15.34 21.17
C ASP A 69 -7.22 -15.28 19.66
N PHE A 70 -6.37 -14.49 19.02
CA PHE A 70 -6.34 -14.35 17.57
C PHE A 70 -5.16 -15.12 16.98
N MET A 71 -5.41 -15.89 15.92
CA MET A 71 -4.40 -16.60 15.17
C MET A 71 -4.00 -15.77 13.96
N ILE A 72 -2.76 -15.26 13.94
CA ILE A 72 -2.24 -14.43 12.86
C ILE A 72 -1.13 -15.19 12.12
N HIS A 73 -1.33 -15.39 10.83
CA HIS A 73 -0.27 -15.87 9.94
C HIS A 73 0.66 -14.68 9.61
N PRO A 74 1.99 -14.79 9.82
CA PRO A 74 2.90 -13.68 9.58
C PRO A 74 3.09 -13.34 8.08
N GLY A 75 2.69 -14.26 7.19
CA GLY A 75 2.88 -14.10 5.75
C GLY A 75 4.36 -14.17 5.38
N GLN A 76 4.80 -13.31 4.47
CA GLN A 76 6.18 -13.23 4.01
C GLN A 76 6.98 -12.10 4.67
N VAL A 77 6.38 -11.27 5.56
CA VAL A 77 7.15 -10.23 6.27
C VAL A 77 7.92 -10.87 7.43
N VAL A 78 9.22 -10.60 7.50
CA VAL A 78 10.00 -10.83 8.73
C VAL A 78 9.83 -9.60 9.62
N LEU A 79 8.98 -9.72 10.64
CA LEU A 79 8.74 -8.69 11.64
C LEU A 79 9.53 -9.00 12.91
N ASP A 80 10.11 -7.99 13.53
CA ASP A 80 10.55 -8.10 14.92
C ASP A 80 9.35 -8.18 15.87
N ASP A 81 9.59 -8.53 17.13
CA ASP A 81 8.52 -8.76 18.11
C ASP A 81 7.59 -7.56 18.26
N GLN A 82 8.14 -6.34 18.27
CA GLN A 82 7.34 -5.12 18.43
C GLN A 82 6.51 -4.83 17.18
N ALA A 83 7.09 -4.97 16.00
CA ALA A 83 6.39 -4.76 14.74
C ALA A 83 5.31 -5.83 14.52
N TYR A 84 5.56 -7.08 14.93
CA TYR A 84 4.58 -8.16 14.89
C TYR A 84 3.38 -7.88 15.81
N GLU A 85 3.63 -7.38 17.03
CA GLU A 85 2.55 -6.99 17.95
C GLU A 85 1.70 -5.86 17.37
N GLN A 86 2.32 -4.83 16.82
CA GLN A 86 1.60 -3.71 16.20
C GLN A 86 0.78 -4.15 14.98
N GLU A 87 1.34 -5.00 14.12
CA GLU A 87 0.63 -5.52 12.95
C GLU A 87 -0.56 -6.40 13.37
N SER A 88 -0.35 -7.28 14.35
CA SER A 88 -1.40 -8.13 14.90
C SER A 88 -2.54 -7.28 15.50
N LEU A 89 -2.19 -6.24 16.27
CA LEU A 89 -3.18 -5.32 16.83
C LEU A 89 -3.95 -4.55 15.75
N LYS A 90 -3.29 -4.18 14.65
CA LYS A 90 -3.96 -3.55 13.50
C LYS A 90 -4.98 -4.49 12.86
N LEU A 91 -4.62 -5.75 12.63
CA LEU A 91 -5.54 -6.77 12.09
C LEU A 91 -6.72 -7.03 13.03
N ILE A 92 -6.50 -7.06 14.34
CA ILE A 92 -7.57 -7.18 15.34
C ILE A 92 -8.50 -5.96 15.30
N LYS A 93 -7.95 -4.75 15.17
CA LYS A 93 -8.76 -3.52 15.00
C LYS A 93 -9.59 -3.55 13.74
N TYR A 94 -9.07 -4.09 12.64
CA TYR A 94 -9.85 -4.27 11.41
C TYR A 94 -11.01 -5.24 11.63
N PHE A 95 -10.75 -6.39 12.27
CA PHE A 95 -11.79 -7.36 12.59
C PHE A 95 -12.90 -6.76 13.47
N LEU A 96 -12.53 -6.02 14.52
CA LEU A 96 -13.53 -5.37 15.37
C LEU A 96 -14.28 -4.26 14.63
N ALA A 97 -13.60 -3.49 13.77
CA ALA A 97 -14.24 -2.47 12.94
C ALA A 97 -15.28 -3.08 12.00
N SER A 98 -14.99 -4.23 11.39
CA SER A 98 -15.95 -4.91 10.50
C SER A 98 -17.17 -5.46 11.26
N LEU A 99 -17.03 -5.82 12.54
CA LEU A 99 -18.17 -6.24 13.37
C LEU A 99 -19.02 -5.07 13.90
N THR A 100 -18.44 -3.86 13.97
CA THR A 100 -19.06 -2.71 14.64
C THR A 100 -19.48 -1.60 13.69
N THR A 101 -19.19 -1.74 12.40
CA THR A 101 -19.58 -0.80 11.34
C THR A 101 -20.69 -1.43 10.50
N PRO A 102 -21.77 -0.71 10.16
CA PRO A 102 -22.77 -1.18 9.19
C PRO A 102 -22.13 -1.48 7.83
N GLU A 103 -22.57 -2.53 7.15
CA GLU A 103 -22.02 -2.95 5.85
C GLU A 103 -22.15 -1.85 4.78
N ASP A 104 -23.27 -1.12 4.76
CA ASP A 104 -23.53 -0.01 3.85
C ASP A 104 -22.69 1.25 4.13
N HIS A 105 -21.94 1.27 5.23
CA HIS A 105 -20.97 2.31 5.57
C HIS A 105 -19.52 1.93 5.21
N MET A 106 -19.23 0.65 4.88
CA MET A 106 -17.87 0.16 4.59
C MET A 106 -17.43 0.47 3.15
N TRP A 107 -17.37 1.75 2.80
CA TRP A 107 -16.89 2.22 1.50
C TRP A 107 -16.04 3.48 1.63
N VAL A 108 -15.22 3.73 0.61
CA VAL A 108 -14.41 4.94 0.47
C VAL A 108 -14.49 5.45 -0.96
N ASN A 109 -14.24 6.75 -1.15
CA ASN A 109 -14.32 7.39 -2.45
C ASN A 109 -13.43 8.64 -2.52
N LEU A 110 -12.36 8.58 -3.30
CA LEU A 110 -11.55 9.75 -3.66
C LEU A 110 -11.88 10.27 -5.07
N SER A 111 -13.15 10.45 -5.39
CA SER A 111 -13.54 11.10 -6.64
C SER A 111 -13.37 12.62 -6.54
N PRO A 112 -12.69 13.28 -7.51
CA PRO A 112 -12.53 14.74 -7.51
C PRO A 112 -13.84 15.54 -7.51
N TYR A 113 -14.94 14.92 -7.93
CA TYR A 113 -16.26 15.56 -8.07
C TYR A 113 -17.20 15.29 -6.89
N GLU A 114 -16.81 14.42 -5.95
CA GLU A 114 -17.63 13.99 -4.81
C GLU A 114 -16.87 14.29 -3.50
N SER A 115 -16.41 15.54 -3.33
CA SER A 115 -15.59 15.95 -2.18
C SER A 115 -16.33 15.88 -0.83
N ASP A 116 -17.66 15.86 -0.86
CA ASP A 116 -18.55 15.70 0.28
C ASP A 116 -18.85 14.23 0.62
N ARG A 117 -18.48 13.30 -0.26
CA ARG A 117 -18.76 11.86 -0.13
C ARG A 117 -17.47 11.05 -0.22
N ILE A 118 -16.63 11.18 0.81
CA ILE A 118 -15.32 10.52 0.87
C ILE A 118 -15.39 9.18 1.63
N ILE A 119 -15.99 9.20 2.82
CA ILE A 119 -16.07 8.04 3.72
C ILE A 119 -17.16 8.30 4.76
N ALA A 120 -17.84 7.26 5.23
CA ALA A 120 -18.77 7.40 6.35
C ALA A 120 -18.03 7.81 7.64
N ASN A 121 -18.61 8.71 8.44
CA ASN A 121 -17.93 9.31 9.60
C ASN A 121 -17.50 8.26 10.65
N ASP A 122 -18.37 7.30 10.95
CA ASP A 122 -18.09 6.20 11.87
C ASP A 122 -16.95 5.33 11.36
N PHE A 123 -16.98 4.96 10.07
CA PHE A 123 -15.96 4.13 9.46
C PHE A 123 -14.61 4.86 9.36
N GLY A 124 -14.59 6.15 9.02
CA GLY A 124 -13.37 6.96 8.95
C GLY A 124 -12.68 7.19 10.30
N ASN A 125 -13.41 7.03 11.41
CA ASN A 125 -12.83 7.04 12.75
C ASN A 125 -12.09 5.73 13.08
N THR A 126 -12.32 4.65 12.33
CA THR A 126 -11.62 3.37 12.50
C THR A 126 -10.26 3.38 11.79
N THR A 127 -9.33 2.53 12.24
CA THR A 127 -8.07 2.30 11.50
C THR A 127 -8.34 1.67 10.13
N MET A 128 -9.32 0.76 10.05
CA MET A 128 -9.72 0.09 8.81
C MET A 128 -10.17 1.09 7.72
N GLY A 129 -11.04 2.04 8.07
CA GLY A 129 -11.55 3.02 7.12
C GLY A 129 -10.48 3.98 6.62
N ARG A 130 -9.59 4.45 7.50
CA ARG A 130 -8.46 5.30 7.09
C ARG A 130 -7.50 4.57 6.16
N ASP A 131 -7.18 3.32 6.49
CA ASP A 131 -6.25 2.54 5.68
C ASP A 131 -6.88 2.13 4.35
N LEU A 132 -8.19 1.83 4.31
CA LEU A 132 -8.91 1.57 3.07
C LEU A 132 -8.94 2.81 2.16
N LEU A 133 -9.15 4.01 2.73
CA LEU A 133 -9.10 5.27 1.99
C LEU A 133 -7.69 5.52 1.42
N ALA A 134 -6.66 5.20 2.19
CA ALA A 134 -5.27 5.29 1.77
C ALA A 134 -4.94 4.28 0.65
N GLN A 135 -5.51 3.07 0.69
CA GLN A 135 -5.42 2.11 -0.42
C GLN A 135 -6.15 2.58 -1.68
N ASP A 136 -7.32 3.22 -1.55
CA ASP A 136 -8.02 3.81 -2.69
C ASP A 136 -7.18 4.91 -3.37
N TYR A 137 -6.46 5.71 -2.59
CA TYR A 137 -5.49 6.68 -3.11
C TYR A 137 -4.33 6.00 -3.87
N MET A 138 -3.72 4.96 -3.27
CA MET A 138 -2.65 4.20 -3.89
C MET A 138 -3.08 3.54 -5.21
N LEU A 139 -4.29 2.98 -5.24
CA LEU A 139 -4.86 2.38 -6.44
C LEU A 139 -5.02 3.42 -7.56
N LYS A 140 -5.50 4.62 -7.24
CA LYS A 140 -5.64 5.71 -8.21
C LYS A 140 -4.28 6.20 -8.71
N GLN A 141 -3.31 6.38 -7.83
CA GLN A 141 -1.94 6.77 -8.20
C GLN A 141 -1.27 5.71 -9.08
N LEU A 142 -1.42 4.43 -8.75
CA LEU A 142 -0.87 3.33 -9.54
C LEU A 142 -1.50 3.29 -10.93
N SER A 143 -2.82 3.43 -10.99
CA SER A 143 -3.55 3.43 -12.25
C SER A 143 -3.12 4.60 -13.14
N ALA A 144 -3.02 5.80 -12.58
CA ALA A 144 -2.51 6.98 -13.29
C ALA A 144 -1.08 6.74 -13.81
N SER A 145 -0.22 6.11 -13.00
CA SER A 145 1.16 5.80 -13.36
C SER A 145 1.25 4.82 -14.53
N LEU A 146 0.42 3.77 -14.53
CA LEU A 146 0.36 2.76 -15.58
C LEU A 146 -0.22 3.30 -16.89
N THR A 147 -1.10 4.31 -16.83
CA THR A 147 -1.69 4.94 -18.02
C THR A 147 -1.00 6.25 -18.42
N HIS A 148 0.11 6.61 -17.79
CA HIS A 148 0.80 7.86 -18.09
C HIS A 148 1.44 7.78 -19.49
N PRO A 149 1.15 8.71 -20.43
CA PRO A 149 1.58 8.61 -21.83
C PRO A 149 3.11 8.58 -21.98
N ASP A 150 3.84 9.22 -21.08
CA ASP A 150 5.31 9.24 -21.10
C ASP A 150 5.95 7.95 -20.55
N SER A 151 5.15 6.99 -20.08
CA SER A 151 5.66 5.68 -19.65
C SER A 151 5.55 4.66 -20.79
N PRO A 152 6.48 3.70 -20.91
CA PRO A 152 6.41 2.68 -21.97
C PRO A 152 5.12 1.86 -21.97
N ILE A 153 4.54 1.60 -20.79
CA ILE A 153 3.27 0.88 -20.66
C ILE A 153 2.10 1.77 -21.07
N GLY A 154 2.11 3.04 -20.66
CA GLY A 154 1.05 3.99 -20.98
C GLY A 154 1.01 4.39 -22.45
N GLU A 155 2.17 4.52 -23.11
CA GLU A 155 2.26 4.71 -24.57
C GLU A 155 1.53 3.58 -25.31
N LEU A 156 1.88 2.32 -24.99
CA LEU A 156 1.22 1.14 -25.56
C LEU A 156 -0.27 1.06 -25.23
N PHE A 157 -0.67 1.52 -24.03
CA PHE A 157 -2.08 1.59 -23.65
C PHE A 157 -2.84 2.56 -24.56
N TRP A 158 -2.34 3.79 -24.71
CA TRP A 158 -3.01 4.82 -25.50
C TRP A 158 -3.02 4.49 -27.00
N GLU A 159 -1.94 3.94 -27.55
CA GLU A 159 -1.88 3.43 -28.93
C GLU A 159 -3.06 2.46 -29.18
N ARG A 160 -3.21 1.44 -28.33
CA ARG A 160 -4.30 0.45 -28.44
C ARG A 160 -5.69 1.05 -28.27
N VAL A 161 -5.84 2.08 -27.42
CA VAL A 161 -7.12 2.77 -27.23
C VAL A 161 -7.50 3.53 -28.50
N TYR A 162 -6.57 4.26 -29.10
CA TYR A 162 -6.80 4.99 -30.35
C TYR A 162 -7.09 4.05 -31.52
N ASP A 163 -6.33 2.96 -31.66
CA ASP A 163 -6.56 1.95 -32.70
C ASP A 163 -7.99 1.37 -32.60
N LYS A 164 -8.42 1.00 -31.39
CA LYS A 164 -9.77 0.46 -31.17
C LYS A 164 -10.87 1.49 -31.39
N ALA A 165 -10.62 2.76 -31.09
CA ALA A 165 -11.58 3.82 -31.36
C ALA A 165 -11.76 4.04 -32.86
N LEU A 166 -10.67 4.01 -33.62
CA LEU A 166 -10.71 4.09 -35.07
C LEU A 166 -11.47 2.90 -35.68
N GLU A 167 -11.16 1.68 -35.25
CA GLU A 167 -11.82 0.45 -35.74
C GLU A 167 -13.34 0.45 -35.48
N LYS A 168 -13.77 0.87 -34.27
CA LYS A 168 -15.17 0.72 -33.84
C LYS A 168 -16.04 1.92 -34.14
N LEU A 169 -15.46 3.11 -34.07
CA LEU A 169 -16.21 4.37 -34.10
C LEU A 169 -15.80 5.25 -35.28
N ASN A 170 -14.75 4.88 -36.02
CA ASN A 170 -14.21 5.64 -37.15
C ASN A 170 -13.88 7.11 -36.80
N ILE A 171 -13.48 7.32 -35.54
CA ILE A 171 -13.01 8.61 -35.02
C ILE A 171 -11.55 8.49 -34.59
N THR A 172 -10.77 9.53 -34.84
CA THR A 172 -9.38 9.66 -34.37
C THR A 172 -9.28 10.55 -33.14
N ASP A 173 -10.27 11.41 -32.91
CA ASP A 173 -10.29 12.38 -31.82
C ASP A 173 -11.30 11.94 -30.77
N ILE A 174 -10.81 11.20 -29.77
CA ILE A 174 -11.62 10.77 -28.62
C ILE A 174 -11.69 11.99 -27.70
N PRO A 175 -12.87 12.58 -27.41
CA PRO A 175 -12.97 13.58 -26.36
C PRO A 175 -12.51 12.93 -25.05
N VAL A 176 -11.33 13.35 -24.60
CA VAL A 176 -10.51 12.72 -23.58
C VAL A 176 -11.09 12.97 -22.19
N ASN A 177 -12.35 12.60 -21.95
CA ASN A 177 -12.84 12.47 -20.57
C ASN A 177 -12.36 11.11 -20.04
N THR A 178 -11.05 10.99 -19.88
CA THR A 178 -10.35 9.75 -19.51
C THR A 178 -10.28 9.55 -18.00
N PHE A 179 -11.17 10.21 -17.25
CA PHE A 179 -11.38 9.92 -15.84
C PHE A 179 -12.06 8.56 -15.69
N ASN A 180 -11.22 7.52 -15.70
CA ASN A 180 -11.64 6.18 -15.36
C ASN A 180 -11.90 6.14 -13.85
N LYS A 181 -13.16 5.88 -13.50
CA LYS A 181 -13.59 5.63 -12.12
C LYS A 181 -13.11 4.22 -11.73
N ILE A 182 -12.07 4.15 -10.90
CA ILE A 182 -11.47 2.90 -10.43
C ILE A 182 -11.82 2.70 -8.96
N TRP A 183 -12.27 1.48 -8.62
CA TRP A 183 -12.80 1.11 -7.31
C TRP A 183 -12.35 -0.32 -6.98
N ILE A 184 -12.20 -0.61 -5.70
CA ILE A 184 -12.01 -1.98 -5.22
C ILE A 184 -13.40 -2.58 -5.02
N ILE A 185 -13.68 -3.70 -5.69
CA ILE A 185 -14.89 -4.50 -5.46
C ILE A 185 -14.41 -5.82 -4.86
N PRO A 186 -14.77 -6.17 -3.62
CA PRO A 186 -14.45 -7.49 -3.08
C PRO A 186 -15.20 -8.57 -3.87
N GLU A 187 -14.50 -9.63 -4.24
CA GLU A 187 -15.12 -10.87 -4.71
C GLU A 187 -15.54 -11.66 -3.46
N TYR A 188 -16.81 -12.08 -3.40
CA TYR A 188 -17.38 -12.89 -2.32
C TYR A 188 -17.45 -14.37 -2.72
#